data_AF-A0A3P6SJP1-F1
#
_entry.id   AF-A0A3P6SJP1-F1
#
_cell.length_a   1.000
_cell.length_b   1.000
_cell.length_c   1.000
_cell.angle_alpha   90.00
_cell.angle_beta   90.00
_cell.angle_gamma   90.00
#
_symmetry.space_group_name_H-M   'P 1'
#
loop_
_entity.id
_entity.type
_entity.pdbx_description
1 polymer ?
#
loop_
_entity_poly.entity_id
_entity_poly.type
_entity_poly.pdbx_seq_one_letter_code
_entity_poly.pdbx_strand_id
1 'polypeptide(L)' 'MCIIQCLPRAKPKRAVYCDMFRSINVIIGSGEEAERSSWSRLVRFMGGHVRKEPDADSTFLVTKEARGRTFRVSRFRS' A
#
# COMPACT_ATOMS: atom_id res chain seq x y z
N MET A 1 -35.85 2.54 -11.73
CA MET A 1 -34.89 1.82 -12.58
C MET A 1 -33.50 2.39 -12.29
N CYS A 2 -32.72 1.74 -11.45
CA CYS A 2 -31.34 2.17 -11.19
C CYS A 2 -30.43 1.41 -12.15
N ILE A 3 -29.88 2.12 -13.15
CA ILE A 3 -28.86 1.58 -14.04
C ILE A 3 -27.56 1.52 -13.23
N ILE A 4 -27.33 0.37 -12.58
CA ILE A 4 -26.03 0.04 -12.02
C ILE A 4 -25.12 -0.18 -13.23
N GLN A 5 -24.23 0.77 -13.49
CA GLN A 5 -23.15 0.62 -14.45
C GLN A 5 -22.20 -0.47 -13.90
N CYS A 6 -22.48 -1.72 -14.26
CA CYS A 6 -21.70 -2.91 -13.96
C CYS A 6 -20.36 -2.89 -14.73
N LEU A 7 -19.44 -1.98 -14.38
CA LEU A 7 -18.03 -2.25 -14.64
C LEU A 7 -17.64 -3.42 -13.72
N PRO A 8 -17.14 -4.54 -14.25
CA PRO A 8 -16.81 -5.69 -13.42
C PRO A 8 -15.69 -5.28 -12.46
N ARG A 9 -16.05 -5.02 -11.20
CA ARG A 9 -15.05 -4.88 -10.14
C ARG A 9 -14.35 -6.23 -10.09
N ALA A 10 -13.08 -6.28 -10.49
CA ALA A 10 -12.25 -7.46 -10.31
C ALA A 10 -12.36 -7.86 -8.84
N LYS A 11 -12.95 -9.03 -8.57
CA LYS A 11 -13.09 -9.52 -7.20
C LYS A 11 -11.69 -9.50 -6.59
N PRO A 12 -11.47 -8.77 -5.48
CA PRO A 12 -10.15 -8.72 -4.89
C PRO A 12 -9.76 -10.15 -4.50
N LYS A 13 -8.56 -10.57 -4.88
CA LYS A 13 -8.01 -11.91 -4.54
C LYS A 13 -7.83 -12.12 -3.02
N ARG A 14 -8.16 -11.11 -2.21
CA ARG A 14 -7.88 -10.99 -0.78
C ARG A 14 -9.04 -10.27 -0.11
N ALA A 15 -9.26 -10.53 1.17
CA ALA A 15 -10.25 -9.79 1.95
C ALA A 15 -9.87 -8.31 2.01
N VAL A 16 -10.81 -7.45 1.62
CA VAL A 16 -10.72 -5.99 1.68
C VAL A 16 -11.90 -5.53 2.52
N TYR A 17 -11.63 -4.77 3.56
CA TYR A 17 -12.64 -4.19 4.45
C TYR A 17 -13.19 -2.88 3.88
N CYS A 18 -12.30 -1.99 3.42
CA CYS A 18 -12.69 -0.73 2.79
C CYS A 18 -11.71 -0.35 1.67
N ASP A 19 -12.10 0.61 0.83
CA ASP A 19 -11.31 1.08 -0.33
C ASP A 19 -10.53 2.38 -0.02
N MET A 20 -10.29 2.71 1.26
CA MET A 20 -9.68 3.99 1.66
C MET A 20 -8.30 4.22 1.03
N PHE A 21 -7.51 3.16 0.86
CA PHE A 21 -6.14 3.21 0.32
C PHE A 21 -6.06 2.70 -1.13
N ARG A 22 -7.18 2.65 -1.85
CA ARG A 22 -7.26 2.00 -3.17
C ARG A 22 -6.27 2.52 -4.23
N SER A 23 -5.87 3.79 -4.15
CA SER A 23 -4.88 4.40 -5.05
C SER A 23 -3.49 4.54 -4.43
N ILE A 24 -3.27 3.97 -3.25
CA ILE A 24 -2.05 4.18 -2.48
C ILE A 24 -1.11 2.98 -2.62
N ASN A 25 0.12 3.26 -3.07
CA ASN A 25 1.23 2.32 -3.07
C ASN A 25 2.14 2.65 -1.88
N VAL A 26 2.22 1.75 -0.92
CA VAL A 26 3.03 1.89 0.29
C VAL A 26 4.26 0.99 0.21
N ILE A 27 5.41 1.53 0.61
CA ILE A 27 6.59 0.73 0.92
C ILE A 27 6.73 0.71 2.43
N ILE A 28 6.94 -0.47 3.00
CA ILE A 28 7.23 -0.61 4.43
C ILE A 28 8.73 -0.78 4.57
N GLY A 29 9.39 0.21 5.18
CA GLY A 29 10.83 0.28 5.37
C GLY A 29 11.39 -0.78 6.31
N SER A 30 12.64 -0.62 6.71
CA SER A 30 13.31 -1.53 7.65
C SER A 30 12.64 -1.49 9.03
N GLY A 31 12.53 -2.67 9.65
CA GLY A 31 11.88 -2.90 10.94
C GLY A 31 11.74 -4.40 11.21
N GLU A 32 11.19 -4.75 12.37
CA GLU A 32 10.92 -6.15 12.74
C GLU A 32 9.95 -6.82 11.75
N GLU A 33 10.20 -8.08 11.42
CA GLU A 33 9.40 -8.83 10.44
C GLU A 33 7.90 -8.89 10.83
N ALA A 34 7.62 -9.07 12.12
CA ALA A 34 6.27 -9.09 12.66
C ALA A 34 5.53 -7.77 12.40
N GLU A 35 6.19 -6.63 12.64
CA GLU A 35 5.61 -5.32 12.37
C GLU A 35 5.40 -5.10 10.87
N ARG A 36 6.37 -5.46 10.03
CA ARG A 36 6.23 -5.33 8.57
C ARG A 36 5.07 -6.15 8.03
N SER A 37 4.88 -7.35 8.56
CA SER A 37 3.75 -8.23 8.21
C SER A 37 2.41 -7.62 8.66
N SER A 38 2.35 -7.09 9.88
CA SER A 38 1.15 -6.43 10.43
C SER A 38 0.73 -5.22 9.60
N TRP A 39 1.65 -4.28 9.35
CA TRP A 39 1.41 -3.11 8.51
C TRP A 39 1.03 -3.51 7.08
N SER A 40 1.68 -4.52 6.52
CA SER A 40 1.35 -5.02 5.17
C SER A 40 -0.07 -5.53 5.09
N ARG A 41 -0.53 -6.24 6.14
CA ARG A 41 -1.89 -6.76 6.21
C ARG A 41 -2.90 -5.63 6.31
N LEU A 42 -2.65 -4.64 7.16
CA LEU A 42 -3.54 -3.51 7.41
C LEU A 42 -3.73 -2.65 6.15
N VAL A 43 -2.64 -2.30 5.46
CA VAL A 43 -2.67 -1.55 4.19
C VAL A 43 -3.50 -2.28 3.14
N ARG A 44 -3.28 -3.60 2.98
CA ARG A 44 -4.04 -4.42 2.02
C ARG A 44 -5.52 -4.54 2.40
N PHE A 45 -5.81 -4.61 3.68
CA PHE A 45 -7.19 -4.70 4.18
C PHE A 45 -7.97 -3.39 3.91
N MET A 46 -7.28 -2.26 3.83
CA MET A 46 -7.84 -0.97 3.40
C MET A 46 -7.77 -0.73 1.88
N GLY A 47 -7.47 -1.76 1.10
CA GLY A 47 -7.43 -1.69 -0.36
C GLY A 47 -6.13 -1.16 -0.96
N GLY A 48 -5.11 -0.88 -0.14
CA GLY A 48 -3.82 -0.40 -0.58
C GLY A 48 -2.87 -1.48 -1.08
N HIS A 49 -1.84 -1.04 -1.79
CA HIS A 49 -0.83 -1.90 -2.38
C HIS A 49 0.49 -1.78 -1.61
N VAL A 50 1.13 -2.90 -1.32
CA VAL A 50 2.43 -2.92 -0.63
C VAL A 50 3.49 -3.38 -1.60
N ARG A 51 4.49 -2.52 -1.86
CA ARG A 51 5.64 -2.78 -2.73
C ARG A 51 6.85 -3.17 -1.88
N LYS A 52 7.71 -4.03 -2.45
CA LYS A 52 8.97 -4.45 -1.80
C LYS A 52 10.07 -3.41 -1.98
N GLU A 53 10.09 -2.77 -3.13
CA GLU A 53 11.10 -1.79 -3.52
C GLU A 53 10.43 -0.47 -3.93
N PRO A 54 11.12 0.66 -3.76
CA PRO A 54 10.64 1.94 -4.27
C PRO A 54 10.61 1.96 -5.79
N ASP A 55 9.42 2.25 -6.32
CA ASP A 55 9.18 2.56 -7.72
C ASP A 55 8.70 4.01 -7.87
N ALA A 56 8.59 4.49 -9.11
CA ALA A 56 8.10 5.84 -9.41
C ALA A 56 6.62 6.04 -9.01
N ASP A 57 5.87 4.95 -8.84
CA ASP A 57 4.46 4.94 -8.50
C ASP A 57 4.21 4.82 -6.99
N SER A 58 5.28 4.72 -6.20
CA SER A 58 5.21 4.57 -4.75
C SER A 58 4.80 5.90 -4.14
N THR A 59 3.73 5.86 -3.34
CA THR A 59 3.10 7.06 -2.76
C THR A 59 3.67 7.39 -1.39
N PHE A 60 3.91 6.39 -0.53
CA PHE A 60 4.40 6.60 0.83
C PHE A 60 5.44 5.56 1.27
N LEU A 61 6.40 5.97 2.09
CA LEU A 61 7.27 5.09 2.89
C LEU A 61 6.82 5.11 4.35
N VAL A 62 6.46 3.95 4.86
CA VAL A 62 6.24 3.74 6.30
C VAL A 62 7.52 3.20 6.90
N THR A 63 8.23 4.02 7.66
CA THR A 63 9.44 3.59 8.39
C THR A 63 9.54 4.33 9.72
N LYS A 64 10.09 3.65 10.73
CA LYS A 64 10.43 4.27 12.02
C LYS A 64 11.80 4.95 11.99
N GLU A 65 12.64 4.62 11.02
CA GLU A 65 14.03 5.04 10.98
C GLU A 65 14.33 5.79 9.68
N ALA A 66 14.94 6.97 9.80
CA ALA A 66 15.39 7.78 8.66
C ALA A 66 16.72 7.24 8.07
N ARG A 67 16.82 5.93 7.84
CA ARG A 67 18.03 5.28 7.33
C ARG A 67 17.73 4.19 6.29
N GLY A 68 18.77 3.77 5.57
CA GLY A 68 18.68 2.71 4.56
C GLY A 68 18.42 3.20 3.13
N ARG A 69 18.64 2.31 2.16
CA ARG A 69 18.54 2.62 0.72
C ARG A 69 17.16 3.14 0.33
N THR A 70 16.09 2.51 0.83
CA THR A 70 14.71 2.90 0.53
C THR A 70 14.40 4.33 0.98
N PHE A 71 14.87 4.73 2.16
CA PHE A 71 14.71 6.11 2.66
C PHE A 71 15.54 7.13 1.87
N ARG A 72 16.75 6.76 1.42
CA ARG A 72 17.60 7.65 0.61
C ARG A 72 17.08 7.85 -0.81
N VAL A 73 16.41 6.83 -1.36
CA VAL A 73 15.90 6.83 -2.75
C VAL A 73 14.47 7.36 -2.84
N SER A 74 13.73 7.35 -1.73
CA SER A 74 12.37 7.87 -1.71
C SER A 74 12.30 9.36 -2.06
N ARG A 75 11.85 9.65 -3.28
CA ARG A 75 11.35 10.97 -3.69
C ARG A 75 9.83 10.84 -3.87
N PHE A 76 9.10 10.88 -2.77
CA PHE A 76 7.63 10.87 -2.81
C PHE A 76 7.12 12.22 -3.33
N ARG A 77 6.17 12.19 -4.26
CA ARG A 77 5.42 13.38 -4.68
C ARG A 77 4.18 13.48 -3.78
N SER A 78 4.11 14.56 -3.00
CA SER A 78 2.96 14.92 -2.15
C SER A 78 1.84 15.55 -2.97
#